data_AF-A0A1Y4RF73-F1
#
_entry.id   AF-A0A1Y4RF73-F1
#
_cell.length_a   1.000
_cell.length_b   1.000
_cell.length_c   1.000
_cell.angle_alpha   90.00
_cell.angle_beta   90.00
_cell.angle_gamma   90.00
#
_symmetry.space_group_name_H-M   'P 1'
#
loop_
_entity.id
_entity.type
_entity.pdbx_description
1 polymer ?
#
loop_
_entity_poly.entity_id
_entity_poly.type
_entity_poly.pdbx_seq_one_letter_code
_entity_poly.pdbx_strand_id
1 'polypeptide(L)'
;MVINIYRNSSQAVLSAYDHVVTNLYMDHMQHGHKIYAVCGCSPGTGATAVSVELAVSFAEAGRKTLLIDMDMRKEKVHQHLNEKIGARGLSDYIVGTVSDEEIVFQTNVKHLHYIGGGTAGGDHTVKILCSNKLKELLQSLNETYDFIVIDTPSLSATLDSKVLCSLADSVVLVAAMEESQKKQLENVKVQLDQLGVPISGIIATKASWDVYRQYMNRFDYFEKKEYLHRETRKRGWNRIWKSWKQILKKMVGLSCLLLLCFIPSVSVYAEPEQTSQTAQMGNPRCPIVMIPEYDIEGDVSPGKEFDLTVQVKNVDPSLAASQVRTTLAIKTEGVYLAEGDVNQRYAERLEAGETETYIFRLTVSRNVKEELLSNLILECSFNYASQTGTIGSNSTAFSIDISKRSELKLLEVTIPDRVYAYIPTLMDLKYENTGEKQIRKVIMTVSGNITTADQEIILEPASIGRQMNDEQYITFTQGGDQELQIRLSYEDEDGDMYELPSFELQTDVSYDFEREDTENKEKGIFSAKMLSSVTAIGIGIVLIGILRIGVVCSRKRMKTGGNKNGAESNNKY
;
A
#
# COMPACT_ATOMS: atom_id res chain seq x y z
N MET A 1 39.68 15.36 4.52
CA MET A 1 38.89 14.74 5.61
C MET A 1 37.90 13.78 4.98
N VAL A 2 37.67 12.60 5.58
CA VAL A 2 36.79 11.58 5.00
C VAL A 2 35.60 11.32 5.93
N ILE A 3 34.38 11.52 5.43
CA ILE A 3 33.13 11.21 6.12
C ILE A 3 32.88 9.71 6.06
N ASN A 4 32.52 9.11 7.20
CA ASN A 4 32.20 7.69 7.25
C ASN A 4 30.68 7.52 7.13
N ILE A 5 30.24 7.06 5.97
CA ILE A 5 28.85 6.69 5.69
C ILE A 5 28.66 5.21 6.03
N TYR A 6 27.62 4.92 6.83
CA TYR A 6 27.19 3.56 7.10
C TYR A 6 26.43 3.01 5.89
N ARG A 7 26.78 1.79 5.46
CA ARG A 7 26.07 1.07 4.40
C ARG A 7 25.20 -0.03 5.02
N ASN A 8 23.97 -0.16 4.54
CA ASN A 8 23.10 -1.24 5.00
C ASN A 8 23.69 -2.62 4.66
N SER A 9 23.59 -3.58 5.58
CA SER A 9 24.09 -4.94 5.37
C SER A 9 23.01 -5.92 4.86
N SER A 10 21.75 -5.48 4.80
CA SER A 10 20.64 -6.30 4.33
C SER A 10 20.59 -6.31 2.80
N GLN A 11 20.88 -7.47 2.20
CA GLN A 11 20.82 -7.63 0.74
C GLN A 11 19.44 -7.34 0.15
N ALA A 12 18.37 -7.65 0.90
CA ALA A 12 17.00 -7.32 0.53
C ALA A 12 16.78 -5.81 0.37
N VAL A 13 17.38 -5.03 1.26
CA VAL A 13 17.33 -3.56 1.21
C VAL A 13 18.20 -3.05 0.07
N LEU A 14 19.43 -3.57 -0.07
CA LEU A 14 20.33 -3.18 -1.16
C LEU A 14 19.69 -3.42 -2.54
N SER A 15 19.10 -4.60 -2.76
CA SER A 15 18.39 -4.91 -4.00
C SER A 15 17.20 -3.98 -4.25
N ALA A 16 16.47 -3.56 -3.21
CA ALA A 16 15.39 -2.58 -3.36
C ALA A 16 15.94 -1.21 -3.82
N TYR A 17 17.10 -0.79 -3.31
CA TYR A 17 17.75 0.43 -3.79
C TYR A 17 18.32 0.30 -5.20
N ASP A 18 18.73 -0.89 -5.64
CA ASP A 18 19.11 -1.12 -7.05
C ASP A 18 17.93 -0.87 -7.99
N HIS A 19 16.71 -1.30 -7.61
CA HIS A 19 15.49 -0.98 -8.35
C HIS A 19 15.19 0.53 -8.37
N VAL A 20 15.32 1.20 -7.23
CA VAL A 20 15.13 2.66 -7.15
C VAL A 20 16.12 3.40 -8.04
N VAL A 21 17.41 3.07 -7.96
CA VAL A 21 18.48 3.67 -8.78
C VAL A 21 18.22 3.43 -10.26
N THR A 22 17.77 2.22 -10.64
CA THR A 22 17.42 1.91 -12.02
C THR A 22 16.28 2.80 -12.51
N ASN A 23 15.20 2.92 -11.74
CA ASN A 23 14.04 3.74 -12.10
C ASN A 23 14.40 5.23 -12.20
N LEU A 24 15.18 5.76 -11.27
CA LEU A 24 15.63 7.15 -11.32
C LEU A 24 16.68 7.41 -12.41
N TYR A 25 17.42 6.38 -12.81
CA TYR A 25 18.29 6.47 -13.98
C TYR A 25 17.47 6.54 -15.28
N MET A 26 16.37 5.78 -15.38
CA MET A 26 15.43 5.88 -16.50
C MET A 26 14.74 7.25 -16.53
N ASP A 27 14.33 7.77 -15.37
CA ASP A 27 13.78 9.12 -15.23
C ASP A 27 14.79 10.20 -15.70
N HIS A 28 16.06 10.06 -15.31
CA HIS A 28 17.14 10.91 -15.81
C HIS A 28 17.30 10.83 -17.34
N MET A 29 17.24 9.64 -17.93
CA MET A 29 17.34 9.47 -19.38
C MET A 29 16.16 10.09 -20.13
N GLN A 30 14.96 10.06 -19.55
CA GLN A 30 13.75 10.58 -20.18
C GLN A 30 13.59 12.10 -20.02
N HIS A 31 13.86 12.62 -18.82
CA HIS A 31 13.55 14.01 -18.47
C HIS A 31 14.79 14.87 -18.20
N GLY A 32 15.98 14.27 -18.12
CA GLY A 32 17.23 14.98 -17.81
C GLY A 32 17.42 15.29 -16.32
N HIS A 33 16.56 14.78 -15.43
CA HIS A 33 16.63 15.03 -13.99
C HIS A 33 17.95 14.54 -13.38
N LYS A 34 18.65 15.40 -12.65
CA LYS A 34 19.90 15.08 -11.94
C LYS A 34 19.83 15.39 -10.46
N ILE A 35 19.02 16.40 -10.09
CA ILE A 35 18.86 16.87 -8.72
C ILE A 35 17.56 16.29 -8.16
N TYR A 36 17.68 15.35 -7.24
CA TYR A 36 16.55 14.72 -6.55
C TYR A 36 16.44 15.22 -5.11
N ALA A 37 15.34 15.88 -4.79
CA ALA A 37 14.99 16.17 -3.40
C ALA A 37 14.29 14.94 -2.79
N VAL A 38 14.84 14.41 -1.70
CA VAL A 38 14.23 13.33 -0.94
C VAL A 38 13.47 13.95 0.23
N CYS A 39 12.16 13.77 0.24
CA CYS A 39 11.29 14.42 1.21
C CYS A 39 10.34 13.42 1.87
N GLY A 40 10.25 13.46 3.20
CA GLY A 40 9.26 12.69 3.94
C GLY A 40 7.87 13.30 3.85
N CYS A 41 6.82 12.47 3.77
CA CYS A 41 5.44 12.96 3.88
C CYS A 41 5.07 13.40 5.31
N SER A 42 5.79 12.88 6.29
CA SER A 42 5.72 13.27 7.71
C SER A 42 7.10 13.10 8.38
N PRO A 43 7.36 13.77 9.53
CA PRO A 43 8.54 13.48 10.34
C PRO A 43 8.63 11.99 10.70
N GLY A 44 9.85 11.45 10.79
CA GLY A 44 10.08 10.05 11.18
C GLY A 44 9.86 9.00 10.08
N THR A 45 9.52 9.41 8.86
CA THR A 45 9.36 8.53 7.69
C THR A 45 10.65 7.90 7.18
N GLY A 46 11.81 8.31 7.69
CA GLY A 46 13.10 7.75 7.26
C GLY A 46 13.72 8.41 6.03
N ALA A 47 13.24 9.60 5.62
CA ALA A 47 13.76 10.35 4.48
C ALA A 47 15.30 10.46 4.47
N THR A 48 15.92 10.87 5.57
CA THR A 48 17.40 10.94 5.69
C THR A 48 18.09 9.61 5.44
N ALA A 49 17.56 8.51 5.97
CA ALA A 49 18.12 7.18 5.74
C ALA A 49 18.01 6.80 4.25
N VAL A 50 16.89 7.15 3.62
CA VAL A 50 16.68 6.97 2.18
C VAL A 50 17.63 7.83 1.36
N SER A 51 17.83 9.10 1.72
CA SER A 51 18.76 10.03 1.05
C SER A 51 20.18 9.48 1.05
N VAL A 52 20.64 8.98 2.20
CA VAL A 52 21.98 8.39 2.35
C VAL A 52 22.11 7.14 1.50
N GLU A 53 21.19 6.19 1.64
CA GLU A 53 21.29 4.89 0.97
C GLU A 53 21.12 5.02 -0.56
N LEU A 54 20.29 5.96 -1.01
CA LEU A 54 20.14 6.30 -2.43
C LEU A 54 21.44 6.89 -3.01
N ALA A 55 22.05 7.85 -2.28
CA ALA A 55 23.30 8.47 -2.72
C ALA A 55 24.46 7.46 -2.79
N VAL A 56 24.55 6.55 -1.80
CA VAL A 56 25.53 5.45 -1.82
C VAL A 56 25.28 4.53 -3.00
N SER A 57 24.03 4.17 -3.28
CA SER A 57 23.69 3.23 -4.36
C SER A 57 24.01 3.81 -5.76
N PHE A 58 23.74 5.09 -5.99
CA PHE A 58 24.22 5.76 -7.22
C PHE A 58 25.75 5.76 -7.34
N ALA A 59 26.46 6.02 -6.24
CA ALA A 59 27.91 6.06 -6.23
C ALA A 59 28.54 4.68 -6.48
N GLU A 60 27.97 3.62 -5.91
CA GLU A 60 28.35 2.23 -6.17
C GLU A 60 28.05 1.80 -7.61
N ALA A 61 26.99 2.34 -8.22
CA ALA A 61 26.72 2.22 -9.66
C ALA A 61 27.71 3.00 -10.56
N GLY A 62 28.77 3.58 -9.96
CA GLY A 62 29.86 4.27 -10.67
C GLY A 62 29.54 5.71 -11.04
N ARG A 63 28.42 6.27 -10.57
CA ARG A 63 28.03 7.65 -10.84
C ARG A 63 28.68 8.59 -9.85
N LYS A 64 29.15 9.74 -10.31
CA LYS A 64 29.69 10.76 -9.43
C LYS A 64 28.53 11.46 -8.73
N THR A 65 28.36 11.17 -7.44
CA THR A 65 27.16 11.56 -6.68
C THR A 65 27.52 12.49 -5.52
N LEU A 66 26.63 13.46 -5.30
CA LEU A 66 26.70 14.38 -4.17
C LEU A 66 25.49 14.22 -3.27
N LEU A 67 25.71 14.01 -1.97
CA LEU A 67 24.67 14.09 -0.95
C LEU A 67 24.75 15.44 -0.24
N ILE A 68 23.62 16.15 -0.16
CA ILE A 68 23.52 17.44 0.51
C ILE A 68 22.50 17.34 1.65
N ASP A 69 22.92 17.55 2.90
CA ASP A 69 22.02 17.60 4.06
C ASP A 69 21.47 19.03 4.25
N MET A 70 20.21 19.22 3.84
CA MET A 70 19.50 20.50 3.92
C MET A 70 18.46 20.54 5.04
N ASP A 71 18.41 19.54 5.94
CA ASP A 71 17.57 19.61 7.14
C ASP A 71 18.30 20.32 8.28
N MET A 72 18.49 21.62 8.09
CA MET A 72 19.23 22.48 9.03
C MET A 72 18.53 22.66 10.38
N ARG A 73 17.25 22.26 10.49
CA ARG A 73 16.46 22.36 11.73
C ARG A 73 16.62 21.16 12.66
N LYS A 74 17.18 20.04 12.21
CA LYS A 74 17.46 18.89 13.08
C LYS A 74 18.51 19.26 14.13
N GLU A 75 18.22 18.96 15.40
CA GLU A 75 19.21 19.05 16.46
C GLU A 75 20.45 18.20 16.12
N LYS A 76 21.65 18.70 16.44
CA LYS A 76 22.95 18.09 16.07
C LYS A 76 23.08 16.61 16.46
N VAL A 77 22.33 16.15 17.47
CA VAL A 77 22.28 14.76 17.94
C VAL A 77 21.68 13.79 16.91
N HIS A 78 20.84 14.29 15.99
CA HIS A 78 20.18 13.48 14.96
C HIS A 78 20.88 13.51 13.58
N GLN A 79 21.95 14.30 13.45
CA GLN A 79 22.81 14.31 12.26
C GLN A 79 23.78 13.12 12.36
N HIS A 80 23.29 11.91 12.11
CA HIS A 80 24.03 10.65 12.27
C HIS A 80 25.33 10.57 11.45
N LEU A 81 25.54 11.45 10.47
CA LEU A 81 26.77 11.55 9.69
C LEU A 81 27.81 12.56 10.26
N ASN A 82 27.42 13.34 11.28
CA ASN A 82 28.16 14.51 11.79
C ASN A 82 28.71 14.35 13.22
N GLU A 83 28.70 13.17 13.85
CA GLU A 83 29.16 13.02 15.25
C GLU A 83 30.62 13.47 15.48
N LYS A 84 31.44 13.60 14.42
CA LYS A 84 32.81 14.13 14.50
C LYS A 84 32.95 15.61 14.12
N ILE A 85 31.89 16.31 13.73
CA ILE A 85 32.00 17.41 12.77
C ILE A 85 31.24 18.66 13.19
N GLY A 86 31.96 19.59 13.81
CA GLY A 86 31.63 21.02 13.81
C GLY A 86 32.13 21.73 12.54
N ALA A 87 32.12 21.05 11.40
CA ALA A 87 32.67 21.61 10.16
C ALA A 87 31.66 22.50 9.45
N ARG A 88 32.24 23.59 8.96
CA ARG A 88 31.89 24.35 7.78
C ARG A 88 31.02 23.54 6.81
N GLY A 89 29.84 24.06 6.50
CA GLY A 89 28.91 23.45 5.54
C GLY A 89 28.17 24.52 4.75
N LEU A 90 27.01 24.16 4.20
CA LEU A 90 26.29 25.06 3.30
C LEU A 90 25.99 26.42 3.95
N SER A 91 25.50 26.43 5.19
CA SER A 91 25.19 27.66 5.91
C SER A 91 26.40 28.61 6.01
N ASP A 92 27.60 28.08 6.22
CA ASP A 92 28.84 28.83 6.34
C ASP A 92 29.26 29.44 4.99
N TYR A 93 29.16 28.66 3.90
CA TYR A 93 29.42 29.14 2.54
C TYR A 93 28.48 30.28 2.13
N ILE A 94 27.18 30.13 2.41
CA ILE A 94 26.19 31.13 2.02
C ILE A 94 26.41 32.45 2.78
N VAL A 95 26.75 32.38 4.07
CA VAL A 95 27.14 33.56 4.87
C VAL A 95 28.49 34.13 4.41
N GLY A 96 29.32 33.36 3.70
CA GLY A 96 30.58 33.80 3.11
C GLY A 96 31.78 33.64 4.04
N THR A 97 31.69 32.73 5.03
CA THR A 97 32.81 32.46 5.95
C THR A 97 33.81 31.45 5.39
N VAL A 98 33.46 30.74 4.31
CA VAL A 98 34.24 29.66 3.66
C VAL A 98 33.99 29.63 2.16
N SER A 99 34.90 29.03 1.39
CA SER A 99 34.69 28.77 -0.05
C SER A 99 33.83 27.52 -0.31
N ASP A 100 33.45 27.31 -1.57
CA ASP A 100 32.73 26.14 -2.07
C ASP A 100 33.57 24.85 -2.00
N GLU A 101 34.87 24.93 -2.28
CA GLU A 101 35.79 23.80 -2.15
C GLU A 101 35.91 23.28 -0.70
N GLU A 102 35.73 24.18 0.29
CA GLU A 102 35.86 23.85 1.71
C GLU A 102 34.65 23.13 2.31
N ILE A 103 33.51 23.11 1.60
CA ILE A 103 32.26 22.50 2.09
C ILE A 103 32.00 21.12 1.45
N VAL A 104 32.77 20.73 0.44
CA VAL A 104 32.65 19.43 -0.24
C VAL A 104 33.58 18.42 0.41
N PHE A 105 33.01 17.45 1.13
CA PHE A 105 33.77 16.42 1.80
C PHE A 105 33.78 15.12 1.00
N GLN A 106 34.94 14.45 0.97
CA GLN A 106 35.04 13.08 0.50
C GLN A 106 34.41 12.12 1.52
N THR A 107 33.87 11.01 1.05
CA THR A 107 33.35 9.94 1.91
C THR A 107 34.20 8.66 1.81
N ASN A 108 33.96 7.69 2.69
CA ASN A 108 34.52 6.34 2.60
C ASN A 108 33.96 5.53 1.41
N VAL A 109 32.92 6.02 0.74
CA VAL A 109 32.32 5.42 -0.45
C VAL A 109 32.91 6.10 -1.69
N LYS A 110 33.45 5.30 -2.61
CA LYS A 110 34.02 5.81 -3.87
C LYS A 110 32.92 6.50 -4.68
N HIS A 111 33.26 7.60 -5.35
CA HIS A 111 32.36 8.43 -6.16
C HIS A 111 31.30 9.24 -5.38
N LEU A 112 31.20 9.08 -4.05
CA LEU A 112 30.28 9.83 -3.21
C LEU A 112 30.99 10.98 -2.46
N HIS A 113 30.43 12.18 -2.61
CA HIS A 113 30.79 13.37 -1.86
C HIS A 113 29.63 13.84 -0.98
N TYR A 114 29.93 14.62 0.04
CA TYR A 114 28.96 15.09 1.03
C TYR A 114 29.11 16.58 1.34
N ILE A 115 27.98 17.28 1.43
CA ILE A 115 27.87 18.64 1.97
C ILE A 115 26.89 18.61 3.15
N GLY A 116 27.34 19.03 4.33
CA GLY A 116 26.48 19.17 5.51
C GLY A 116 25.82 20.54 5.61
N GLY A 117 24.81 20.68 6.49
CA GLY A 117 24.12 21.95 6.73
C GLY A 117 25.02 23.08 7.29
N GLY A 118 26.10 22.74 7.99
CA GLY A 118 27.07 23.71 8.55
C GLY A 118 26.70 24.25 9.93
N THR A 119 27.44 25.25 10.42
CA THR A 119 27.35 25.70 11.82
C THR A 119 26.38 26.85 12.07
N ALA A 120 25.94 27.55 11.02
CA ALA A 120 25.07 28.73 11.10
C ALA A 120 23.57 28.44 10.84
N GLY A 121 23.18 27.17 10.70
CA GLY A 121 21.91 26.70 10.14
C GLY A 121 20.62 26.86 10.98
N GLY A 122 20.63 27.59 12.10
CA GLY A 122 19.40 27.85 12.88
C GLY A 122 18.70 29.15 12.45
N ASP A 123 19.23 30.27 12.94
CA ASP A 123 18.62 31.60 12.79
C ASP A 123 18.61 32.15 11.35
N HIS A 124 19.43 31.56 10.46
CA HIS A 124 19.62 32.05 9.09
C HIS A 124 18.98 31.18 8.01
N THR A 125 18.20 30.15 8.38
CA THR A 125 17.65 29.17 7.42
C THR A 125 16.90 29.82 6.25
N VAL A 126 16.02 30.78 6.52
CA VAL A 126 15.28 31.51 5.47
C VAL A 126 16.24 32.30 4.55
N LYS A 127 17.25 32.95 5.13
CA LYS A 127 18.27 33.70 4.35
C LYS A 127 19.08 32.77 3.45
N ILE A 128 19.37 31.56 3.92
CA ILE A 128 20.10 30.54 3.17
C ILE A 128 19.28 30.06 1.98
N LEU A 129 18.02 29.71 2.22
CA LEU A 129 17.10 29.18 1.22
C LEU A 129 16.74 30.20 0.13
N CYS A 130 16.63 31.49 0.50
CA CYS A 130 16.33 32.57 -0.43
C CYS A 130 17.58 33.21 -1.06
N SER A 131 18.77 32.64 -0.86
CA SER A 131 20.02 33.21 -1.37
C SER A 131 20.27 32.85 -2.84
N ASN A 132 20.63 33.84 -3.65
CA ASN A 132 21.12 33.60 -5.02
C ASN A 132 22.37 32.71 -5.04
N LYS A 133 23.23 32.79 -4.00
CA LYS A 133 24.42 31.94 -3.89
C LYS A 133 24.08 30.45 -3.85
N LEU A 134 22.94 30.07 -3.26
CA LEU A 134 22.53 28.66 -3.22
C LEU A 134 22.20 28.16 -4.62
N LYS A 135 21.48 28.97 -5.40
CA LYS A 135 21.14 28.65 -6.78
C LYS A 135 22.39 28.57 -7.68
N GLU A 136 23.30 29.52 -7.54
CA GLU A 136 24.59 29.53 -8.26
C GLU A 136 25.44 28.31 -7.91
N LEU A 137 25.51 27.95 -6.62
CA LEU A 137 26.20 26.74 -6.17
C LEU A 137 25.58 25.48 -6.77
N LEU A 138 24.25 25.32 -6.69
CA LEU A 138 23.59 24.13 -7.26
C LEU A 138 23.80 24.02 -8.77
N GLN A 139 23.83 25.14 -9.50
CA GLN A 139 24.16 25.15 -10.93
C GLN A 139 25.59 24.67 -11.19
N SER A 140 26.57 25.19 -10.45
CA SER A 140 27.98 24.74 -10.54
C SER A 140 28.14 23.25 -10.22
N LEU A 141 27.45 22.79 -9.17
CA LEU A 141 27.48 21.37 -8.77
C LEU A 141 26.81 20.48 -9.83
N ASN A 142 25.75 20.94 -10.49
CA ASN A 142 25.05 20.19 -11.54
C ASN A 142 25.93 19.93 -12.77
N GLU A 143 26.92 20.78 -13.04
CA GLU A 143 27.92 20.56 -14.09
C GLU A 143 28.97 19.51 -13.68
N THR A 144 29.19 19.34 -12.38
CA THR A 144 30.30 18.54 -11.82
C THR A 144 29.88 17.11 -11.44
N TYR A 145 28.62 16.91 -11.11
CA TYR A 145 28.06 15.65 -10.60
C TYR A 145 27.05 15.05 -11.58
N ASP A 146 27.00 13.72 -11.62
CA ASP A 146 25.98 12.99 -12.37
C ASP A 146 24.62 13.08 -11.68
N PHE A 147 24.62 12.95 -10.35
CA PHE A 147 23.44 12.98 -9.51
C PHE A 147 23.70 13.78 -8.23
N ILE A 148 22.71 14.57 -7.83
CA ILE A 148 22.69 15.31 -6.56
C ILE A 148 21.45 14.88 -5.78
N VAL A 149 21.66 14.36 -4.58
CA VAL A 149 20.60 13.97 -3.66
C VAL A 149 20.53 15.00 -2.53
N ILE A 150 19.38 15.64 -2.38
CA ILE A 150 19.15 16.65 -1.35
C ILE A 150 18.26 16.04 -0.27
N ASP A 151 18.79 15.86 0.95
CA ASP A 151 18.00 15.49 2.12
C ASP A 151 17.24 16.71 2.63
N THR A 152 15.91 16.63 2.70
CA THR A 152 15.06 17.76 3.07
C THR A 152 14.27 17.47 4.35
N PRO A 153 13.87 18.52 5.11
CA PRO A 153 12.85 18.35 6.15
C PRO A 153 11.52 17.89 5.52
N SER A 154 10.66 17.28 6.34
CA SER A 154 9.33 16.83 5.90
C SER A 154 8.46 18.00 5.39
N LEU A 155 7.78 17.80 4.26
CA LEU A 155 6.86 18.79 3.66
C LEU A 155 5.72 19.20 4.60
N SER A 156 5.28 18.28 5.45
CA SER A 156 4.25 18.56 6.45
C SER A 156 4.76 19.38 7.66
N ALA A 157 6.08 19.52 7.84
CA ALA A 157 6.66 20.01 9.08
C ALA A 157 7.21 21.45 8.97
N THR A 158 7.76 21.82 7.81
CA THR A 158 8.42 23.13 7.65
C THR A 158 8.15 23.71 6.27
N LEU A 159 8.11 25.04 6.14
CA LEU A 159 8.05 25.71 4.84
C LEU A 159 9.36 25.60 4.05
N ASP A 160 10.47 25.34 4.73
CA ASP A 160 11.81 25.23 4.14
C ASP A 160 11.88 24.09 3.12
N SER A 161 11.18 22.99 3.40
CA SER A 161 11.02 21.84 2.51
C SER A 161 10.48 22.23 1.13
N LYS A 162 9.54 23.17 1.05
CA LYS A 162 8.95 23.63 -0.21
C LYS A 162 9.97 24.35 -1.07
N VAL A 163 10.76 25.22 -0.47
CA VAL A 163 11.82 25.94 -1.18
C VAL A 163 12.86 24.95 -1.69
N LEU A 164 13.30 24.01 -0.84
CA LEU A 164 14.26 22.98 -1.23
C LEU A 164 13.74 22.08 -2.35
N CYS A 165 12.47 21.67 -2.29
CA CYS A 165 11.85 20.89 -3.37
C CYS A 165 11.79 21.68 -4.68
N SER A 166 11.52 22.99 -4.63
CA SER A 166 11.50 23.85 -5.83
C SER A 166 12.87 24.09 -6.47
N LEU A 167 13.96 23.75 -5.76
CA LEU A 167 15.33 23.83 -6.29
C LEU A 167 15.79 22.52 -6.94
N ALA A 168 15.04 21.43 -6.76
CA ALA A 168 15.33 20.14 -7.37
C ALA A 168 14.65 19.99 -8.73
N ASP A 169 15.20 19.12 -9.57
CA ASP A 169 14.57 18.77 -10.85
C ASP A 169 13.32 17.93 -10.59
N SER A 170 13.36 17.05 -9.58
CA SER A 170 12.24 16.22 -9.17
C SER A 170 12.32 15.80 -7.69
N VAL A 171 11.17 15.40 -7.15
CA VAL A 171 11.02 14.94 -5.76
C VAL A 171 10.83 13.42 -5.70
N VAL A 172 11.58 12.80 -4.78
CA VAL A 172 11.36 11.42 -4.33
C VAL A 172 10.67 11.49 -2.97
N LEU A 173 9.40 11.09 -2.93
CA LEU A 173 8.59 11.17 -1.71
C LEU A 173 8.80 9.92 -0.85
N VAL A 174 8.98 10.08 0.45
CA VAL A 174 9.21 8.97 1.39
C VAL A 174 8.03 8.82 2.32
N ALA A 175 7.47 7.60 2.34
CA ALA A 175 6.37 7.20 3.20
C ALA A 175 6.80 6.04 4.09
N ALA A 176 6.39 6.03 5.34
CA ALA A 176 6.59 4.88 6.22
C ALA A 176 5.34 3.99 6.18
N MET A 177 5.53 2.71 5.88
CA MET A 177 4.46 1.71 5.93
C MET A 177 3.88 1.64 7.34
N GLU A 178 2.56 1.50 7.42
CA GLU A 178 1.77 1.42 8.66
C GLU A 178 1.78 2.69 9.55
N GLU A 179 2.67 3.66 9.29
CA GLU A 179 2.77 4.91 10.05
C GLU A 179 2.26 6.13 9.26
N SER A 180 2.52 6.19 7.95
CA SER A 180 2.10 7.31 7.10
C SER A 180 0.64 7.14 6.65
N GLN A 181 -0.16 8.18 6.85
CA GLN A 181 -1.57 8.18 6.45
C GLN A 181 -1.72 8.63 4.99
N LYS A 182 -2.63 8.00 4.24
CA LYS A 182 -2.93 8.36 2.85
C LYS A 182 -3.21 9.86 2.67
N LYS A 183 -3.99 10.46 3.58
CA LYS A 183 -4.30 11.89 3.58
C LYS A 183 -3.05 12.79 3.66
N GLN A 184 -2.00 12.36 4.36
CA GLN A 184 -0.74 13.11 4.43
C GLN A 184 -0.02 13.10 3.07
N LEU A 185 -0.03 11.95 2.38
CA LEU A 185 0.53 11.85 1.03
C LEU A 185 -0.25 12.68 0.01
N GLU A 186 -1.59 12.66 0.07
CA GLU A 186 -2.45 13.49 -0.78
C GLU A 186 -2.17 14.99 -0.57
N ASN A 187 -2.08 15.43 0.69
CA ASN A 187 -1.76 16.81 1.01
C ASN A 187 -0.39 17.23 0.50
N VAL A 188 0.62 16.36 0.63
CA VAL A 188 1.97 16.63 0.13
C VAL A 188 1.99 16.67 -1.39
N LYS A 189 1.28 15.76 -2.07
CA LYS A 189 1.11 15.80 -3.52
C LYS A 189 0.51 17.13 -3.98
N VAL A 190 -0.58 17.59 -3.35
CA VAL A 190 -1.19 18.88 -3.69
C VAL A 190 -0.20 20.04 -3.54
N GLN A 191 0.65 20.01 -2.50
CA GLN A 191 1.67 21.04 -2.32
C GLN A 191 2.76 21.00 -3.39
N LEU A 192 3.21 19.82 -3.81
CA LEU A 192 4.19 19.67 -4.88
C LEU A 192 3.63 20.06 -6.25
N ASP A 193 2.38 19.66 -6.53
CA ASP A 193 1.65 20.07 -7.74
C ASP A 193 1.53 21.61 -7.82
N GLN A 194 1.27 22.27 -6.69
CA GLN A 194 1.23 23.74 -6.61
C GLN A 194 2.59 24.41 -6.84
N LEU A 195 3.69 23.73 -6.52
CA LEU A 195 5.05 24.20 -6.79
C LEU A 195 5.47 23.94 -8.24
N GLY A 196 4.74 23.12 -8.99
CA GLY A 196 5.08 22.71 -10.35
C GLY A 196 6.31 21.81 -10.42
N VAL A 197 6.65 21.12 -9.32
CA VAL A 197 7.81 20.23 -9.25
C VAL A 197 7.33 18.79 -9.49
N PRO A 198 7.93 18.05 -10.45
CA PRO A 198 7.55 16.68 -10.71
C PRO A 198 7.91 15.75 -9.54
N ILE A 199 7.22 14.61 -9.47
CA ILE A 199 7.45 13.57 -8.49
C ILE A 199 7.93 12.32 -9.24
N SER A 200 9.21 11.95 -9.10
CA SER A 200 9.77 10.76 -9.76
C SER A 200 9.29 9.45 -9.13
N GLY A 201 8.71 9.51 -7.92
CA GLY A 201 8.05 8.37 -7.30
C GLY A 201 7.94 8.45 -5.79
N ILE A 202 7.48 7.35 -5.21
CA ILE A 202 7.33 7.17 -3.76
C ILE A 202 8.20 5.99 -3.32
N ILE A 203 8.98 6.17 -2.26
CA ILE A 203 9.71 5.10 -1.58
C ILE A 203 8.96 4.76 -0.28
N ALA A 204 8.42 3.56 -0.22
CA ALA A 204 7.81 3.00 0.98
C ALA A 204 8.89 2.38 1.87
N THR A 205 9.02 2.88 3.10
CA THR A 205 10.01 2.44 4.10
C THR A 205 9.32 1.72 5.26
N LYS A 206 10.11 1.10 6.14
CA LYS A 206 9.60 0.36 7.32
C LYS A 206 8.62 -0.78 7.00
N ALA A 207 8.65 -1.29 5.78
CA ALA A 207 7.87 -2.47 5.41
C ALA A 207 8.23 -3.66 6.31
N SER A 208 7.22 -4.37 6.81
CA SER A 208 7.43 -5.60 7.56
C SER A 208 8.00 -6.69 6.64
N TRP A 209 8.71 -7.66 7.21
CA TRP A 209 9.22 -8.80 6.44
C TRP A 209 8.11 -9.63 5.80
N ASP A 210 6.92 -9.63 6.38
CA ASP A 210 5.77 -10.36 5.82
C ASP A 210 5.25 -9.66 4.57
N VAL A 211 5.14 -8.32 4.60
CA VAL A 211 4.85 -7.50 3.42
C VAL A 211 5.93 -7.68 2.36
N TYR A 212 7.22 -7.58 2.74
CA TYR A 212 8.33 -7.77 1.80
C TYR A 212 8.30 -9.15 1.14
N ARG A 213 8.04 -10.23 1.90
CA ARG A 213 7.91 -11.59 1.36
C ARG A 213 6.72 -11.73 0.40
N GLN A 214 5.58 -11.12 0.71
CA GLN A 214 4.42 -11.13 -0.19
C GLN A 214 4.74 -10.43 -1.52
N TYR A 215 5.48 -9.32 -1.49
CA TYR A 215 5.92 -8.62 -2.71
C TYR A 215 6.99 -9.40 -3.49
N MET A 216 7.99 -9.96 -2.82
CA MET A 216 9.09 -10.68 -3.48
C MET A 216 8.70 -12.07 -3.98
N ASN A 217 7.73 -12.73 -3.37
CA ASN A 217 7.16 -13.98 -3.89
C ASN A 217 6.51 -13.80 -5.28
N ARG A 218 6.29 -12.56 -5.73
CA ARG A 218 5.81 -12.23 -7.09
C ARG A 218 6.93 -12.10 -8.13
N PHE A 219 8.20 -12.08 -7.72
CA PHE A 219 9.36 -11.93 -8.61
C PHE A 219 10.30 -13.13 -8.43
N ASP A 220 10.05 -14.19 -9.21
CA ASP A 220 10.75 -15.50 -9.18
C ASP A 220 12.21 -15.46 -9.72
N TYR A 221 12.92 -14.33 -9.53
CA TYR A 221 14.29 -14.12 -10.04
C TYR A 221 15.38 -14.23 -8.95
N PHE A 222 15.01 -14.21 -7.66
CA PHE A 222 15.98 -14.21 -6.54
C PHE A 222 15.89 -15.44 -5.62
N GLU A 223 15.39 -16.58 -6.12
CA GLU A 223 15.34 -17.87 -5.39
C GLU A 223 16.72 -18.54 -5.17
N LYS A 224 17.80 -17.77 -4.98
CA LYS A 224 19.01 -18.33 -4.39
C LYS A 224 18.82 -18.44 -2.88
N LYS A 225 18.76 -19.69 -2.40
CA LYS A 225 18.76 -20.10 -0.98
C LYS A 225 19.81 -19.41 -0.08
N GLU A 226 20.81 -18.74 -0.65
CA GLU A 226 21.78 -17.92 0.08
C GLU A 226 21.18 -16.64 0.70
N TYR A 227 20.11 -16.07 0.15
CA TYR A 227 19.50 -14.84 0.66
C TYR A 227 18.69 -15.04 1.95
N LEU A 228 18.47 -16.28 2.38
CA LEU A 228 17.69 -16.65 3.57
C LEU A 228 18.55 -17.03 4.80
N HIS A 229 19.88 -16.81 4.76
CA HIS A 229 20.77 -17.26 5.84
C HIS A 229 21.56 -16.16 6.55
N ARG A 230 20.88 -15.52 7.51
CA ARG A 230 21.33 -15.03 8.84
C ARG A 230 20.21 -14.08 9.34
N GLU A 231 19.49 -14.24 10.44
CA GLU A 231 19.72 -14.83 11.76
C GLU A 231 18.44 -15.50 12.29
N THR A 232 18.36 -16.84 12.32
CA THR A 232 17.28 -17.53 13.07
C THR A 232 17.81 -18.34 14.26
N ARG A 233 19.11 -18.27 14.56
CA ARG A 233 19.72 -19.17 15.56
C ARG A 233 19.63 -18.73 17.03
N LYS A 234 18.92 -17.65 17.40
CA LYS A 234 18.75 -17.29 18.83
C LYS A 234 17.35 -16.84 19.28
N ARG A 235 16.34 -16.71 18.41
CA ARG A 235 15.00 -16.23 18.83
C ARG A 235 13.98 -17.34 19.15
N GLY A 236 14.09 -18.52 18.52
CA GLY A 236 13.18 -19.65 18.80
C GLY A 236 13.35 -20.23 20.21
N TRP A 237 14.58 -20.26 20.74
CA TRP A 237 14.84 -20.82 22.07
C TRP A 237 14.35 -19.92 23.20
N ASN A 238 14.44 -18.59 23.07
CA ASN A 238 14.02 -17.66 24.12
C ASN A 238 12.50 -17.52 24.30
N ARG A 239 11.69 -17.82 23.26
CA ARG A 239 10.22 -17.87 23.39
C ARG A 239 9.76 -19.16 24.08
N ILE A 240 10.35 -20.30 23.71
CA ILE A 240 10.07 -21.59 24.35
C ILE A 240 10.55 -21.59 25.81
N TRP A 241 11.73 -21.01 26.10
CA TRP A 241 12.25 -20.93 27.48
C TRP A 241 11.47 -19.98 28.39
N LYS A 242 10.88 -18.89 27.85
CA LYS A 242 9.99 -17.99 28.62
C LYS A 242 8.65 -18.66 28.96
N SER A 243 8.07 -19.43 28.03
CA SER A 243 6.85 -20.21 28.29
C SER A 243 7.11 -21.34 29.30
N TRP A 244 8.26 -22.02 29.20
CA TRP A 244 8.66 -23.06 30.17
C TRP A 244 8.93 -22.49 31.58
N LYS A 245 9.49 -21.29 31.72
CA LYS A 245 9.68 -20.63 33.03
C LYS A 245 8.37 -20.22 33.72
N GLN A 246 7.32 -19.90 32.96
CA GLN A 246 5.99 -19.62 33.53
C GLN A 246 5.25 -20.89 33.95
N ILE A 247 5.44 -21.99 33.22
CA ILE A 247 4.87 -23.31 33.55
C ILE A 247 5.58 -23.92 34.77
N LEU A 248 6.91 -23.82 34.86
CA LEU A 248 7.66 -24.26 36.06
C LEU A 248 7.34 -23.44 37.32
N LYS A 249 7.04 -22.14 37.20
CA LYS A 249 6.58 -21.32 38.34
C LYS A 249 5.19 -21.71 38.83
N LYS A 250 4.31 -22.20 37.96
CA LYS A 250 2.98 -22.73 38.34
C LYS A 250 3.07 -24.13 38.96
N MET A 251 4.06 -24.94 38.58
CA MET A 251 4.25 -26.28 39.15
C MET A 251 4.91 -26.30 40.54
N VAL A 252 5.79 -25.33 40.86
CA VAL A 252 6.42 -25.26 42.20
C VAL A 252 5.45 -24.70 43.26
N GLY A 253 4.43 -23.95 42.85
CA GLY A 253 3.38 -23.45 43.76
C GLY A 253 2.33 -24.49 44.16
N LEU A 254 2.21 -25.61 43.42
CA LEU A 254 1.22 -26.65 43.68
C LEU A 254 1.74 -27.80 44.58
N SER A 255 3.05 -27.83 44.87
CA SER A 255 3.68 -28.91 45.66
C SER A 255 3.83 -28.59 47.17
N CYS A 256 3.44 -27.38 47.62
CA CYS A 256 3.54 -26.99 49.05
C CYS A 256 2.21 -27.04 49.82
N LEU A 257 1.11 -27.50 49.23
CA LEU A 257 -0.23 -27.49 49.86
C LEU A 257 -0.90 -28.86 49.99
N LEU A 258 -0.13 -29.94 49.83
CA LEU A 258 -0.60 -31.34 49.97
C LEU A 258 0.22 -32.19 50.97
N LEU A 259 0.86 -31.55 51.94
CA LEU A 259 1.46 -32.24 53.09
C LEU A 259 1.13 -31.45 54.35
N LEU A 260 -0.03 -31.78 54.95
CA LEU A 260 -0.33 -31.80 56.39
C LEU A 260 -1.85 -31.89 56.61
N CYS A 261 -2.43 -33.04 56.27
CA CYS A 261 -3.68 -33.50 56.88
C CYS A 261 -3.33 -34.71 57.75
N PHE A 262 -3.50 -34.59 59.07
CA PHE A 262 -3.82 -35.64 60.07
C PHE A 262 -3.69 -34.94 61.43
N ILE A 263 -4.78 -34.65 62.16
CA ILE A 263 -5.39 -35.46 63.24
C ILE A 263 -6.71 -34.74 63.65
N PRO A 264 -7.75 -35.45 64.17
CA PRO A 264 -9.11 -34.93 64.25
C PRO A 264 -9.50 -34.25 65.58
N SER A 265 -10.62 -33.49 65.49
CA SER A 265 -11.66 -33.20 66.50
C SER A 265 -11.29 -32.48 67.80
N VAL A 266 -11.79 -31.24 67.98
CA VAL A 266 -12.53 -30.79 69.17
C VAL A 266 -13.51 -29.67 68.76
N SER A 267 -14.78 -29.87 69.09
CA SER A 267 -15.86 -28.88 69.02
C SER A 267 -15.73 -27.85 70.15
N VAL A 268 -15.79 -26.55 69.82
CA VAL A 268 -16.07 -25.49 70.79
C VAL A 268 -17.25 -24.69 70.29
N TYR A 269 -18.35 -24.79 71.03
CA TYR A 269 -19.51 -23.91 70.96
C TYR A 269 -19.08 -22.49 71.36
N ALA A 270 -19.43 -21.50 70.55
CA ALA A 270 -19.63 -20.13 71.01
C ALA A 270 -20.99 -19.68 70.46
N GLU A 271 -21.90 -19.37 71.38
CA GLU A 271 -23.17 -18.70 71.08
C GLU A 271 -22.90 -17.39 70.34
N PRO A 272 -23.67 -17.04 69.30
CA PRO A 272 -23.61 -15.70 68.76
C PRO A 272 -24.35 -14.75 69.71
N GLU A 273 -23.58 -13.80 70.26
CA GLU A 273 -24.09 -12.58 70.88
C GLU A 273 -25.13 -11.92 69.98
N GLN A 274 -26.30 -11.63 70.57
CA GLN A 274 -27.27 -10.72 69.99
C GLN A 274 -26.60 -9.35 69.78
N THR A 275 -26.23 -9.07 68.54
CA THR A 275 -26.05 -7.70 68.07
C THR A 275 -27.15 -7.40 67.08
N SER A 276 -28.15 -6.68 67.58
CA SER A 276 -29.12 -5.92 66.81
C SER A 276 -28.37 -4.92 65.92
N GLN A 277 -27.93 -5.36 64.75
CA GLN A 277 -27.58 -4.46 63.66
C GLN A 277 -28.81 -4.38 62.76
N THR A 278 -29.44 -3.21 62.82
CA THR A 278 -30.39 -2.71 61.82
C THR A 278 -29.98 -3.17 60.43
N ALA A 279 -30.74 -4.10 59.87
CA ALA A 279 -30.72 -4.40 58.46
C ALA A 279 -31.10 -3.12 57.72
N GLN A 280 -30.10 -2.36 57.27
CA GLN A 280 -30.30 -1.54 56.09
C GLN A 280 -30.59 -2.53 54.97
N MET A 281 -31.85 -2.59 54.54
CA MET A 281 -32.24 -3.27 53.30
C MET A 281 -31.39 -2.67 52.18
N GLY A 282 -30.27 -3.31 51.88
CA GLY A 282 -29.55 -3.08 50.64
C GLY A 282 -30.52 -3.38 49.51
N ASN A 283 -30.63 -2.46 48.56
CA ASN A 283 -31.49 -2.61 47.38
C ASN A 283 -31.32 -4.02 46.79
N PRO A 284 -32.40 -4.78 46.56
CA PRO A 284 -32.29 -6.12 46.02
C PRO A 284 -31.56 -6.03 44.67
N ARG A 285 -30.39 -6.67 44.61
CA ARG A 285 -29.53 -6.63 43.43
C ARG A 285 -29.96 -7.75 42.49
N CYS A 286 -30.34 -7.40 41.27
CA CYS A 286 -30.68 -8.36 40.22
C CYS A 286 -29.43 -8.69 39.38
N PRO A 287 -29.30 -9.93 38.87
CA PRO A 287 -28.27 -10.27 37.89
C PRO A 287 -28.46 -9.44 36.61
N ILE A 288 -27.45 -9.37 35.73
CA ILE A 288 -27.53 -8.68 34.45
C ILE A 288 -27.38 -9.72 33.34
N VAL A 289 -28.37 -9.78 32.44
CA VAL A 289 -28.36 -10.65 31.27
C VAL A 289 -28.16 -9.82 30.02
N MET A 290 -27.23 -10.17 29.12
CA MET A 290 -26.98 -9.38 27.91
C MET A 290 -26.56 -10.26 26.73
N ILE A 291 -26.43 -9.64 25.55
CA ILE A 291 -25.88 -10.28 24.35
C ILE A 291 -24.43 -9.86 24.16
N PRO A 292 -23.44 -10.71 24.47
CA PRO A 292 -22.05 -10.41 24.17
C PRO A 292 -21.68 -10.64 22.70
N GLU A 293 -22.38 -11.54 22.00
CA GLU A 293 -22.03 -11.99 20.66
C GLU A 293 -23.30 -12.44 19.90
N TYR A 294 -23.31 -12.21 18.60
CA TYR A 294 -24.34 -12.66 17.67
C TYR A 294 -23.71 -12.98 16.31
N ASP A 295 -24.39 -13.79 15.52
CA ASP A 295 -23.96 -14.23 14.19
C ASP A 295 -25.16 -14.40 13.26
N ILE A 296 -24.94 -14.35 11.94
CA ILE A 296 -25.98 -14.50 10.92
C ILE A 296 -25.58 -15.53 9.89
N GLU A 297 -26.52 -16.43 9.61
CA GLU A 297 -26.37 -17.44 8.57
C GLU A 297 -27.47 -17.25 7.53
N GLY A 298 -27.09 -17.00 6.27
CA GLY A 298 -28.02 -16.87 5.15
C GLY A 298 -27.94 -15.54 4.39
N ASP A 299 -28.63 -15.49 3.26
CA ASP A 299 -28.66 -14.32 2.37
C ASP A 299 -29.71 -13.31 2.85
N VAL A 300 -29.25 -12.12 3.28
CA VAL A 300 -30.11 -11.04 3.75
C VAL A 300 -30.51 -10.13 2.58
N SER A 301 -31.21 -10.71 1.61
CA SER A 301 -31.74 -10.02 0.42
C SER A 301 -33.28 -10.03 0.38
N PRO A 302 -33.93 -9.09 -0.34
CA PRO A 302 -35.38 -9.04 -0.46
C PRO A 302 -36.01 -10.38 -0.87
N GLY A 303 -36.96 -10.87 -0.06
CA GLY A 303 -37.66 -12.13 -0.29
C GLY A 303 -36.95 -13.41 0.18
N LYS A 304 -35.84 -13.28 0.90
CA LYS A 304 -35.08 -14.39 1.49
C LYS A 304 -35.31 -14.52 2.99
N GLU A 305 -34.97 -15.70 3.53
CA GLU A 305 -34.92 -15.96 4.96
C GLU A 305 -33.47 -16.16 5.40
N PHE A 306 -33.17 -15.79 6.63
CA PHE A 306 -31.85 -15.96 7.26
C PHE A 306 -32.02 -16.27 8.76
N ASP A 307 -31.03 -16.94 9.34
CA ASP A 307 -31.01 -17.32 10.75
C ASP A 307 -30.09 -16.35 11.52
N LEU A 308 -30.62 -15.76 12.59
CA LEU A 308 -29.90 -14.92 13.55
C LEU A 308 -29.60 -15.74 14.81
N THR A 309 -28.32 -16.00 15.06
CA THR A 309 -27.85 -16.65 16.28
C THR A 309 -27.41 -15.59 17.29
N VAL A 310 -27.95 -15.62 18.51
CA VAL A 310 -27.56 -14.74 19.62
C VAL A 310 -27.08 -15.54 20.81
N GLN A 311 -25.96 -15.13 21.41
CA GLN A 311 -25.53 -15.63 22.70
C GLN A 311 -26.12 -14.76 23.80
N VAL A 312 -26.79 -15.36 24.78
CA VAL A 312 -27.39 -14.69 25.94
C VAL A 312 -26.60 -15.09 27.17
N LYS A 313 -25.95 -14.11 27.81
CA LYS A 313 -25.03 -14.36 28.93
C LYS A 313 -25.48 -13.65 30.20
N ASN A 314 -25.45 -14.36 31.33
CA ASN A 314 -25.51 -13.74 32.64
C ASN A 314 -24.10 -13.23 33.01
N VAL A 315 -23.92 -11.92 33.01
CA VAL A 315 -22.61 -11.29 33.29
C VAL A 315 -22.40 -10.98 34.78
N ASP A 316 -23.38 -11.28 35.63
CA ASP A 316 -23.19 -11.15 37.07
C ASP A 316 -22.20 -12.20 37.58
N PRO A 317 -21.22 -11.82 38.42
CA PRO A 317 -20.20 -12.74 38.90
C PRO A 317 -20.69 -13.70 40.00
N SER A 318 -21.89 -13.51 40.52
CA SER A 318 -22.33 -14.17 41.77
C SER A 318 -23.80 -14.60 41.82
N LEU A 319 -24.69 -13.98 41.06
CA LEU A 319 -26.12 -14.23 41.12
C LEU A 319 -26.60 -14.97 39.86
N ALA A 320 -27.34 -16.06 40.04
CA ALA A 320 -28.04 -16.71 38.94
C ALA A 320 -29.33 -15.95 38.58
N ALA A 321 -29.67 -15.94 37.29
CA ALA A 321 -30.96 -15.50 36.79
C ALA A 321 -31.87 -16.74 36.62
N SER A 322 -33.10 -16.68 37.11
CA SER A 322 -34.10 -17.75 36.99
C SER A 322 -35.27 -17.27 36.14
N GLN A 323 -35.92 -18.19 35.44
CA GLN A 323 -37.05 -17.93 34.55
C GLN A 323 -36.75 -16.82 33.53
N VAL A 324 -35.60 -16.91 32.88
CA VAL A 324 -35.12 -15.90 31.93
C VAL A 324 -35.92 -15.99 30.64
N ARG A 325 -36.76 -14.98 30.39
CA ARG A 325 -37.46 -14.79 29.13
C ARG A 325 -36.75 -13.73 28.29
N THR A 326 -36.20 -14.17 27.17
CA THR A 326 -35.62 -13.31 26.13
C THR A 326 -36.66 -13.01 25.07
N THR A 327 -36.88 -11.75 24.72
CA THR A 327 -37.82 -11.31 23.67
C THR A 327 -37.09 -10.46 22.64
N LEU A 328 -37.06 -10.91 21.39
CA LEU A 328 -36.51 -10.18 20.25
C LEU A 328 -37.55 -9.19 19.70
N ALA A 329 -37.11 -7.95 19.47
CA ALA A 329 -37.86 -6.91 18.78
C ALA A 329 -37.04 -6.43 17.58
N ILE A 330 -37.61 -6.58 16.39
CA ILE A 330 -37.01 -6.10 15.14
C ILE A 330 -37.44 -4.65 14.94
N LYS A 331 -36.48 -3.72 14.83
CA LYS A 331 -36.77 -2.28 14.65
C LYS A 331 -36.64 -1.82 13.20
N THR A 332 -35.92 -2.56 12.37
CA THR A 332 -35.81 -2.27 10.94
C THR A 332 -37.10 -2.63 10.20
N GLU A 333 -37.65 -1.67 9.47
CA GLU A 333 -38.83 -1.88 8.64
C GLU A 333 -38.52 -2.87 7.50
N GLY A 334 -39.47 -3.76 7.21
CA GLY A 334 -39.34 -4.73 6.12
C GLY A 334 -38.62 -6.04 6.49
N VAL A 335 -38.18 -6.20 7.73
CA VAL A 335 -37.70 -7.49 8.26
C VAL A 335 -38.63 -7.99 9.36
N TYR A 336 -38.95 -9.27 9.31
CA TYR A 336 -39.94 -9.91 10.17
C TYR A 336 -39.42 -11.26 10.67
N LEU A 337 -40.07 -11.85 11.68
CA LEU A 337 -39.87 -13.26 11.97
C LEU A 337 -40.45 -14.11 10.83
N ALA A 338 -39.75 -15.20 10.52
CA ALA A 338 -40.22 -16.16 9.55
C ALA A 338 -41.47 -16.89 10.03
N GLU A 339 -42.20 -17.44 9.07
CA GLU A 339 -43.44 -18.15 9.35
C GLU A 339 -43.17 -19.36 10.26
N GLY A 340 -43.87 -19.41 11.39
CA GLY A 340 -43.74 -20.47 12.39
C GLY A 340 -42.66 -20.24 13.45
N ASP A 341 -41.87 -19.18 13.37
CA ASP A 341 -40.96 -18.79 14.45
C ASP A 341 -41.63 -17.82 15.45
N VAL A 342 -41.10 -17.80 16.67
CA VAL A 342 -41.58 -16.99 17.79
C VAL A 342 -40.48 -16.04 18.26
N ASN A 343 -40.85 -14.83 18.67
CA ASN A 343 -39.90 -13.82 19.14
C ASN A 343 -39.39 -14.05 20.57
N GLN A 344 -39.81 -15.14 21.23
CA GLN A 344 -39.48 -15.40 22.62
C GLN A 344 -38.70 -16.70 22.80
N ARG A 345 -37.75 -16.67 23.72
CA ARG A 345 -36.95 -17.82 24.16
C ARG A 345 -36.89 -17.85 25.67
N TYR A 346 -36.81 -19.04 26.25
CA TYR A 346 -36.89 -19.25 27.68
C TYR A 346 -35.76 -20.14 28.18
N ALA A 347 -35.07 -19.69 29.22
CA ALA A 347 -34.20 -20.52 30.04
C ALA A 347 -34.78 -20.59 31.46
N GLU A 348 -34.90 -21.81 31.99
CA GLU A 348 -35.36 -22.01 33.37
C GLU A 348 -34.39 -21.36 34.37
N ARG A 349 -33.10 -21.43 34.07
CA ARG A 349 -32.04 -20.91 34.94
C ARG A 349 -30.77 -20.64 34.13
N LEU A 350 -30.07 -19.56 34.49
CA LEU A 350 -28.80 -19.13 33.90
C LEU A 350 -27.84 -18.75 35.05
N GLU A 351 -26.84 -19.58 35.30
CA GLU A 351 -25.87 -19.41 36.38
C GLU A 351 -24.93 -18.22 36.14
N ALA A 352 -24.22 -17.81 37.18
CA ALA A 352 -23.26 -16.71 37.11
C ALA A 352 -22.17 -16.98 36.05
N GLY A 353 -22.07 -16.13 35.03
CA GLY A 353 -21.12 -16.28 33.93
C GLY A 353 -21.54 -17.25 32.82
N GLU A 354 -22.69 -17.91 32.95
CA GLU A 354 -23.20 -18.87 31.96
C GLU A 354 -23.77 -18.18 30.72
N THR A 355 -23.63 -18.85 29.57
CA THR A 355 -24.11 -18.39 28.26
C THR A 355 -25.03 -19.46 27.66
N GLU A 356 -26.19 -19.01 27.17
CA GLU A 356 -27.13 -19.79 26.37
C GLU A 356 -27.16 -19.27 24.93
N THR A 357 -27.48 -20.11 23.96
CA THR A 357 -27.53 -19.72 22.54
C THR A 357 -28.93 -19.88 21.98
N TYR A 358 -29.43 -18.84 21.30
CA TYR A 358 -30.74 -18.86 20.65
C TYR A 358 -30.62 -18.50 19.18
N ILE A 359 -31.40 -19.20 18.36
CA ILE A 359 -31.53 -18.93 16.93
C ILE A 359 -32.93 -18.37 16.66
N PHE A 360 -33.02 -17.27 15.92
CA PHE A 360 -34.24 -16.65 15.42
C PHE A 360 -34.20 -16.61 13.90
N ARG A 361 -35.20 -17.19 13.24
CA ARG A 361 -35.35 -17.16 11.79
C ARG A 361 -36.11 -15.92 11.37
N LEU A 362 -35.52 -15.15 10.47
CA LEU A 362 -36.02 -13.87 9.99
C LEU A 362 -36.28 -13.93 8.49
N THR A 363 -37.27 -13.17 8.01
CA THR A 363 -37.62 -13.03 6.60
C THR A 363 -37.54 -11.57 6.18
N VAL A 364 -36.93 -11.31 5.03
CA VAL A 364 -36.87 -9.99 4.41
C VAL A 364 -38.01 -9.82 3.42
N SER A 365 -38.78 -8.74 3.56
CA SER A 365 -39.85 -8.39 2.63
C SER A 365 -39.32 -8.15 1.22
N ARG A 366 -40.05 -8.60 0.20
CA ARG A 366 -39.71 -8.34 -1.22
C ARG A 366 -39.76 -6.85 -1.59
N ASN A 367 -40.46 -6.03 -0.82
CA ASN A 367 -40.69 -4.62 -1.11
C ASN A 367 -39.86 -3.67 -0.23
N VAL A 368 -38.92 -4.20 0.55
CA VAL A 368 -38.06 -3.36 1.40
C VAL A 368 -37.11 -2.54 0.52
N LYS A 369 -36.87 -1.28 0.89
CA LYS A 369 -35.84 -0.47 0.24
C LYS A 369 -34.47 -0.99 0.67
N GLU A 370 -33.56 -1.18 -0.28
CA GLU A 370 -32.20 -1.69 0.00
C GLU A 370 -31.44 -0.82 1.01
N GLU A 371 -31.67 0.49 1.03
CA GLU A 371 -31.10 1.42 2.02
C GLU A 371 -31.42 1.03 3.47
N LEU A 372 -32.59 0.47 3.74
CA LEU A 372 -33.02 0.04 5.08
C LEU A 372 -32.36 -1.28 5.51
N LEU A 373 -31.89 -2.08 4.55
CA LEU A 373 -31.15 -3.31 4.83
C LEU A 373 -29.69 -3.05 5.16
N SER A 374 -29.13 -1.89 4.82
CA SER A 374 -27.73 -1.56 5.14
C SER A 374 -27.41 -1.62 6.65
N ASN A 375 -28.42 -1.48 7.51
CA ASN A 375 -28.24 -1.57 8.95
C ASN A 375 -29.49 -2.14 9.65
N LEU A 376 -29.40 -3.39 10.09
CA LEU A 376 -30.48 -4.07 10.80
C LEU A 376 -30.43 -3.77 12.30
N ILE A 377 -31.40 -3.00 12.81
CA ILE A 377 -31.50 -2.64 14.21
C ILE A 377 -32.42 -3.64 14.92
N LEU A 378 -31.89 -4.30 15.94
CA LEU A 378 -32.57 -5.30 16.75
C LEU A 378 -32.44 -4.96 18.24
N GLU A 379 -33.44 -5.35 19.02
CA GLU A 379 -33.43 -5.19 20.48
C GLU A 379 -33.90 -6.48 21.15
N CYS A 380 -33.07 -7.06 22.02
CA CYS A 380 -33.47 -8.16 22.89
C CYS A 380 -33.76 -7.63 24.29
N SER A 381 -34.97 -7.88 24.79
CA SER A 381 -35.35 -7.60 26.17
C SER A 381 -35.37 -8.87 27.01
N PHE A 382 -34.91 -8.76 28.25
CA PHE A 382 -34.79 -9.85 29.19
C PHE A 382 -35.68 -9.57 30.39
N ASN A 383 -36.53 -10.53 30.75
CA ASN A 383 -37.26 -10.53 32.02
C ASN A 383 -36.86 -11.77 32.80
N TYR A 384 -36.50 -11.63 34.07
CA TYR A 384 -36.02 -12.74 34.88
C TYR A 384 -36.26 -12.48 36.37
N ALA A 385 -36.18 -13.53 37.17
CA ALA A 385 -36.20 -13.46 38.63
C ALA A 385 -34.80 -13.73 39.19
N SER A 386 -34.41 -13.00 40.23
CA SER A 386 -33.25 -13.35 41.05
C SER A 386 -33.56 -14.56 41.94
N GLN A 387 -32.52 -15.21 42.47
CA GLN A 387 -32.69 -16.26 43.49
C GLN A 387 -33.42 -15.76 44.76
N THR A 388 -33.41 -14.45 45.02
CA THR A 388 -34.11 -13.80 46.13
C THR A 388 -35.56 -13.43 45.79
N GLY A 389 -36.07 -13.82 44.62
CA GLY A 389 -37.44 -13.56 44.17
C GLY A 389 -37.69 -12.15 43.62
N THR A 390 -36.63 -11.35 43.40
CA THR A 390 -36.74 -10.01 42.83
C THR A 390 -36.84 -10.10 41.30
N ILE A 391 -37.81 -9.42 40.71
CA ILE A 391 -37.96 -9.38 39.25
C ILE A 391 -36.99 -8.33 38.69
N GLY A 392 -36.13 -8.76 37.77
CA GLY A 392 -35.24 -7.91 36.99
C GLY A 392 -35.70 -7.83 35.54
N SER A 393 -35.45 -6.69 34.91
CA SER A 393 -35.61 -6.51 33.47
C SER A 393 -34.52 -5.59 32.93
N ASN A 394 -33.97 -5.95 31.78
CA ASN A 394 -33.07 -5.09 31.02
C ASN A 394 -33.15 -5.42 29.51
N SER A 395 -32.51 -4.63 28.65
CA SER A 395 -32.44 -4.91 27.22
C SER A 395 -31.03 -4.69 26.65
N THR A 396 -30.79 -5.26 25.49
CA THR A 396 -29.59 -5.06 24.67
C THR A 396 -30.04 -4.76 23.24
N ALA A 397 -29.77 -3.55 22.77
CA ALA A 397 -29.94 -3.17 21.37
C ALA A 397 -28.62 -3.38 20.63
N PHE A 398 -28.70 -3.93 19.42
CA PHE A 398 -27.55 -4.18 18.56
C PHE A 398 -27.93 -3.95 17.09
N SER A 399 -26.93 -3.56 16.31
CA SER A 399 -27.05 -3.29 14.88
C SER A 399 -26.22 -4.29 14.10
N ILE A 400 -26.81 -4.93 13.11
CA ILE A 400 -26.11 -5.75 12.13
C ILE A 400 -25.87 -4.91 10.88
N ASP A 401 -24.62 -4.72 10.52
CA ASP A 401 -24.24 -4.17 9.22
C ASP A 401 -24.35 -5.31 8.20
N ILE A 402 -25.41 -5.30 7.38
CA ILE A 402 -25.58 -6.30 6.33
C ILE A 402 -24.68 -5.83 5.18
N SER A 403 -23.62 -6.60 4.97
CA SER A 403 -22.52 -6.28 4.06
C SER A 403 -23.04 -5.78 2.71
N LYS A 404 -22.68 -4.52 2.44
CA LYS A 404 -22.71 -3.86 1.12
C LYS A 404 -22.36 -4.83 -0.01
N ARG A 405 -23.01 -4.76 -1.18
CA ARG A 405 -22.67 -5.67 -2.30
C ARG A 405 -21.37 -5.24 -2.98
N SER A 406 -20.50 -6.19 -3.34
CA SER A 406 -19.38 -5.97 -4.26
C SER A 406 -19.80 -6.33 -5.69
N GLU A 407 -19.69 -5.40 -6.63
CA GLU A 407 -20.06 -5.61 -8.03
C GLU A 407 -19.02 -4.99 -8.96
N LEU A 408 -18.43 -5.82 -9.82
CA LEU A 408 -17.51 -5.38 -10.86
C LEU A 408 -18.17 -5.51 -12.22
N LYS A 409 -18.14 -4.45 -13.01
CA LYS A 409 -18.68 -4.39 -14.36
C LYS A 409 -17.56 -4.17 -15.36
N LEU A 410 -17.43 -5.07 -16.33
CA LEU A 410 -16.55 -4.88 -17.49
C LEU A 410 -17.24 -3.95 -18.50
N LEU A 411 -16.56 -2.89 -18.91
CA LEU A 411 -17.09 -1.89 -19.84
C LEU A 411 -16.61 -2.13 -21.27
N GLU A 412 -15.31 -2.37 -21.45
CA GLU A 412 -14.68 -2.47 -22.77
C GLU A 412 -13.39 -3.29 -22.68
N VAL A 413 -13.11 -4.09 -23.71
CA VAL A 413 -11.80 -4.68 -23.94
C VAL A 413 -11.43 -4.58 -25.41
N THR A 414 -10.23 -4.10 -25.68
CA THR A 414 -9.76 -3.82 -27.05
C THR A 414 -8.37 -4.38 -27.27
N ILE A 415 -8.17 -4.98 -28.44
CA ILE A 415 -6.88 -5.43 -28.97
C ILE A 415 -6.78 -5.00 -30.44
N PRO A 416 -5.60 -4.68 -30.98
CA PRO A 416 -5.47 -4.38 -32.40
C PRO A 416 -5.91 -5.55 -33.29
N ASP A 417 -6.58 -5.24 -34.40
CA ASP A 417 -7.07 -6.26 -35.35
C ASP A 417 -5.94 -7.06 -36.02
N ARG A 418 -4.73 -6.48 -36.06
CA ARG A 418 -3.55 -7.12 -36.63
C ARG A 418 -2.32 -6.90 -35.74
N VAL A 419 -1.68 -7.99 -35.37
CA VAL A 419 -0.56 -8.02 -34.41
C VAL A 419 0.51 -8.99 -34.89
N TYR A 420 1.60 -9.15 -34.12
CA TYR A 420 2.74 -9.96 -34.54
C TYR A 420 3.08 -11.03 -33.50
N ALA A 421 3.38 -12.24 -33.96
CA ALA A 421 3.79 -13.34 -33.09
C ALA A 421 5.13 -13.01 -32.40
N TYR A 422 5.24 -13.40 -31.13
CA TYR A 422 6.40 -13.17 -30.27
C TYR A 422 6.73 -11.70 -29.98
N ILE A 423 5.84 -10.77 -30.34
CA ILE A 423 5.94 -9.35 -29.99
C ILE A 423 4.87 -9.01 -28.96
N PRO A 424 5.23 -8.36 -27.84
CA PRO A 424 4.27 -7.87 -26.87
C PRO A 424 3.26 -6.93 -27.53
N THR A 425 1.98 -7.26 -27.40
CA THR A 425 0.84 -6.53 -27.96
C THR A 425 0.07 -5.88 -26.83
N LEU A 426 -0.24 -4.60 -26.96
CA LEU A 426 -1.07 -3.87 -26.01
C LEU A 426 -2.55 -4.30 -26.12
N MET A 427 -3.14 -4.63 -24.98
CA MET A 427 -4.56 -4.89 -24.76
C MET A 427 -5.07 -3.87 -23.75
N ASP A 428 -6.13 -3.16 -24.10
CA ASP A 428 -6.77 -2.16 -23.25
C ASP A 428 -8.00 -2.76 -22.58
N LEU A 429 -8.11 -2.59 -21.26
CA LEU A 429 -9.25 -3.04 -20.46
C LEU A 429 -9.90 -1.86 -19.75
N LYS A 430 -11.22 -1.77 -19.76
CA LYS A 430 -11.98 -0.82 -18.94
C LYS A 430 -13.01 -1.53 -18.11
N TYR A 431 -13.01 -1.28 -16.81
CA TYR A 431 -13.96 -1.88 -15.86
C TYR A 431 -14.28 -0.90 -14.73
N GLU A 432 -15.39 -1.12 -14.04
CA GLU A 432 -15.91 -0.23 -13.00
C GLU A 432 -16.40 -1.06 -11.82
N ASN A 433 -16.09 -0.61 -10.60
CA ASN A 433 -16.74 -1.15 -9.40
C ASN A 433 -18.05 -0.39 -9.18
N THR A 434 -19.18 -1.02 -9.56
CA THR A 434 -20.53 -0.49 -9.36
C THR A 434 -21.11 -0.87 -8.00
N GLY A 435 -20.40 -1.69 -7.23
CA GLY A 435 -20.78 -2.09 -5.88
C GLY A 435 -20.48 -1.03 -4.82
N GLU A 436 -20.85 -1.37 -3.59
CA GLU A 436 -20.68 -0.56 -2.39
C GLU A 436 -19.51 -1.04 -1.49
N LYS A 437 -18.89 -2.17 -1.85
CA LYS A 437 -17.66 -2.70 -1.24
C LYS A 437 -16.42 -2.38 -2.05
N GLN A 438 -15.31 -2.20 -1.36
CA GLN A 438 -14.01 -2.08 -2.01
C GLN A 438 -13.59 -3.42 -2.62
N ILE A 439 -13.17 -3.41 -3.89
CA ILE A 439 -12.56 -4.57 -4.52
C ILE A 439 -11.05 -4.49 -4.31
N ARG A 440 -10.48 -5.53 -3.71
CA ARG A 440 -9.06 -5.60 -3.33
C ARG A 440 -8.19 -6.20 -4.42
N LYS A 441 -8.75 -7.10 -5.22
CA LYS A 441 -8.03 -7.82 -6.26
C LYS A 441 -8.96 -8.05 -7.43
N VAL A 442 -8.46 -7.81 -8.64
CA VAL A 442 -9.12 -8.23 -9.88
C VAL A 442 -8.11 -9.10 -10.63
N ILE A 443 -8.55 -10.23 -11.16
CA ILE A 443 -7.73 -11.19 -11.91
C ILE A 443 -8.38 -11.38 -13.26
N MET A 444 -7.62 -11.12 -14.31
CA MET A 444 -7.97 -11.44 -15.68
C MET A 444 -7.31 -12.75 -16.10
N THR A 445 -8.10 -13.68 -16.59
CA THR A 445 -7.62 -14.91 -17.20
C THR A 445 -7.81 -14.82 -18.70
N VAL A 446 -6.73 -15.00 -19.46
CA VAL A 446 -6.75 -14.98 -20.92
C VAL A 446 -6.40 -16.38 -21.42
N SER A 447 -7.31 -17.00 -22.16
CA SER A 447 -7.13 -18.31 -22.78
C SER A 447 -6.94 -18.16 -24.28
N GLY A 448 -5.96 -18.83 -24.85
CA GLY A 448 -5.61 -18.77 -26.27
C GLY A 448 -4.14 -19.12 -26.52
N ASN A 449 -3.67 -18.94 -27.75
CA ASN A 449 -2.27 -19.19 -28.14
C ASN A 449 -1.33 -18.06 -27.70
N ILE A 450 -1.35 -17.69 -26.42
CA ILE A 450 -0.49 -16.70 -25.80
C ILE A 450 0.54 -17.36 -24.86
N THR A 451 1.53 -16.61 -24.39
CA THR A 451 2.51 -17.17 -23.45
C THR A 451 1.85 -17.52 -22.11
N THR A 452 2.40 -18.51 -21.40
CA THR A 452 1.88 -18.93 -20.09
C THR A 452 1.94 -17.83 -19.04
N ALA A 453 2.87 -16.88 -19.18
CA ALA A 453 2.98 -15.72 -18.28
C ALA A 453 1.80 -14.74 -18.47
N ASP A 454 1.18 -14.75 -19.65
CA ASP A 454 0.10 -13.82 -20.01
C ASP A 454 -1.31 -14.42 -19.79
N GLN A 455 -1.38 -15.65 -19.27
CA GLN A 455 -2.66 -16.36 -19.06
C GLN A 455 -3.41 -15.91 -17.81
N GLU A 456 -2.72 -15.45 -16.78
CA GLU A 456 -3.31 -14.96 -15.53
C GLU A 456 -2.65 -13.63 -15.14
N ILE A 457 -3.42 -12.55 -15.24
CA ILE A 457 -2.96 -11.18 -15.08
C ILE A 457 -3.70 -10.56 -13.90
N ILE A 458 -2.96 -10.05 -12.91
CA ILE A 458 -3.54 -9.32 -11.77
C ILE A 458 -3.67 -7.85 -12.17
N LEU A 459 -4.90 -7.35 -12.17
CA LEU A 459 -5.26 -5.98 -12.53
C LEU A 459 -5.28 -5.06 -11.30
N GLU A 460 -5.47 -3.76 -11.54
CA GLU A 460 -5.58 -2.79 -10.45
C GLU A 460 -6.83 -3.04 -9.55
N PRO A 461 -6.75 -2.78 -8.24
CA PRO A 461 -7.91 -2.84 -7.36
C PRO A 461 -8.97 -1.78 -7.74
N ALA A 462 -10.23 -2.19 -7.85
CA ALA A 462 -11.30 -1.29 -8.26
C ALA A 462 -11.94 -0.57 -7.04
N SER A 463 -11.74 0.76 -6.96
CA SER A 463 -12.39 1.59 -5.93
C SER A 463 -13.87 1.80 -6.22
N ILE A 464 -14.69 1.87 -5.17
CA ILE A 464 -16.15 2.07 -5.26
C ILE A 464 -16.49 3.26 -6.18
N GLY A 465 -17.35 3.02 -7.17
CA GLY A 465 -17.82 4.02 -8.13
C GLY A 465 -16.75 4.56 -9.08
N ARG A 466 -15.59 3.92 -9.16
CA ARG A 466 -14.47 4.35 -10.02
C ARG A 466 -14.35 3.44 -11.23
N GLN A 467 -14.27 4.08 -12.40
CA GLN A 467 -13.81 3.44 -13.62
C GLN A 467 -12.28 3.33 -13.63
N MET A 468 -11.81 2.14 -13.98
CA MET A 468 -10.41 1.79 -14.17
C MET A 468 -10.15 1.57 -15.64
N ASN A 469 -8.97 1.99 -16.10
CA ASN A 469 -8.45 1.71 -17.42
C ASN A 469 -7.08 1.05 -17.22
N ASP A 470 -6.95 -0.20 -17.62
CA ASP A 470 -5.72 -0.98 -17.51
C ASP A 470 -5.15 -1.30 -18.88
N GLU A 471 -3.84 -1.12 -19.01
CA GLU A 471 -3.06 -1.42 -20.21
C GLU A 471 -2.21 -2.67 -19.94
N GLN A 472 -2.49 -3.77 -20.64
CA GLN A 472 -1.81 -5.05 -20.44
C GLN A 472 -1.11 -5.49 -21.72
N TYR A 473 0.10 -6.05 -21.58
CA TYR A 473 0.81 -6.62 -22.72
C TYR A 473 0.61 -8.13 -22.75
N ILE A 474 0.16 -8.65 -23.90
CA ILE A 474 0.09 -10.09 -24.15
C ILE A 474 0.96 -10.45 -25.35
N THR A 475 1.55 -11.65 -25.35
CA THR A 475 2.42 -12.12 -26.43
C THR A 475 1.85 -13.38 -27.05
N PHE A 476 1.57 -13.32 -28.36
CA PHE A 476 1.11 -14.49 -29.12
C PHE A 476 2.26 -15.44 -29.44
N THR A 477 1.98 -16.74 -29.36
CA THR A 477 2.95 -17.81 -29.62
C THR A 477 2.81 -18.42 -31.01
N GLN A 478 1.70 -18.17 -31.69
CA GLN A 478 1.38 -18.67 -33.01
C GLN A 478 0.76 -17.57 -33.89
N GLY A 479 1.04 -17.61 -35.19
CA GLY A 479 0.42 -16.76 -36.20
C GLY A 479 -0.91 -17.29 -36.72
N GLY A 480 -1.61 -16.51 -37.54
CA GLY A 480 -2.94 -16.78 -38.10
C GLY A 480 -4.06 -16.07 -37.32
N ASP A 481 -5.30 -16.32 -37.72
CA ASP A 481 -6.48 -15.85 -37.01
C ASP A 481 -6.54 -16.49 -35.62
N GLN A 482 -6.39 -15.68 -34.57
CA GLN A 482 -6.40 -16.11 -33.18
C GLN A 482 -7.67 -15.65 -32.48
N GLU A 483 -8.22 -16.54 -31.67
CA GLU A 483 -9.35 -16.26 -30.79
C GLU A 483 -8.88 -16.33 -29.33
N LEU A 484 -9.21 -15.29 -28.56
CA LEU A 484 -8.92 -15.18 -27.14
C LEU A 484 -10.21 -15.23 -26.36
N GLN A 485 -10.26 -16.09 -25.33
CA GLN A 485 -11.33 -16.07 -24.35
C GLN A 485 -10.82 -15.40 -23.07
N ILE A 486 -11.47 -14.34 -22.65
CA ILE A 486 -11.09 -13.56 -21.48
C ILE A 486 -12.16 -13.72 -20.39
N ARG A 487 -11.70 -13.90 -19.15
CA ARG A 487 -12.54 -13.97 -17.95
C ARG A 487 -11.98 -13.02 -16.90
N LEU A 488 -12.86 -12.33 -16.17
CA LEU A 488 -12.47 -11.58 -14.98
C LEU A 488 -13.02 -12.28 -13.72
N SER A 489 -12.22 -12.28 -12.67
CA SER A 489 -12.63 -12.61 -11.31
C SER A 489 -12.15 -11.52 -10.34
N TYR A 490 -12.81 -11.37 -9.20
CA TYR A 490 -12.45 -10.36 -8.23
C TYR A 490 -12.68 -10.79 -6.79
N GLU A 491 -11.87 -10.24 -5.89
CA GLU A 491 -11.93 -10.42 -4.44
C GLU A 491 -12.40 -9.12 -3.79
N ASP A 492 -13.46 -9.18 -2.99
CA ASP A 492 -13.94 -8.02 -2.25
C ASP A 492 -13.12 -7.76 -0.96
N GLU A 493 -13.57 -6.81 -0.14
CA GLU A 493 -12.88 -6.48 1.11
C GLU A 493 -13.07 -7.49 2.25
N ASP A 494 -14.06 -8.38 2.12
CA ASP A 494 -14.30 -9.46 3.07
C ASP A 494 -13.53 -10.74 2.68
N GLY A 495 -12.95 -10.76 1.48
CA GLY A 495 -12.17 -11.87 0.94
C GLY A 495 -13.01 -12.83 0.09
N ASP A 496 -14.25 -12.46 -0.23
CA ASP A 496 -15.14 -13.25 -1.08
C ASP A 496 -14.74 -13.11 -2.55
N MET A 497 -14.75 -14.25 -3.26
CA MET A 497 -14.36 -14.33 -4.67
C MET A 497 -15.58 -14.42 -5.59
N TYR A 498 -15.56 -13.63 -6.67
CA TYR A 498 -16.63 -13.54 -7.66
C TYR A 498 -16.07 -13.67 -9.08
N GLU A 499 -16.86 -14.19 -10.03
CA GLU A 499 -16.48 -14.33 -11.45
C GLU A 499 -17.49 -13.63 -12.38
N LEU A 500 -16.98 -12.97 -13.41
CA LEU A 500 -17.77 -12.39 -14.49
C LEU A 500 -17.95 -13.39 -15.65
N PRO A 501 -18.98 -13.21 -16.49
CA PRO A 501 -19.10 -13.95 -17.75
C PRO A 501 -17.86 -13.77 -18.64
N SER A 502 -17.46 -14.84 -19.33
CA SER A 502 -16.37 -14.78 -20.30
C SER A 502 -16.79 -14.07 -21.60
N PHE A 503 -15.84 -13.46 -22.28
CA PHE A 503 -16.03 -12.81 -23.57
C PHE A 503 -14.89 -13.19 -24.54
N GLU A 504 -15.16 -13.07 -25.83
CA GLU A 504 -14.28 -13.53 -26.91
C GLU A 504 -13.74 -12.33 -27.71
N LEU A 505 -12.46 -12.39 -28.10
CA LEU A 505 -11.81 -11.45 -29.00
C LEU A 505 -11.13 -12.19 -30.15
N GLN A 506 -11.05 -11.54 -31.31
CA GLN A 506 -10.37 -12.07 -32.49
C GLN A 506 -9.31 -11.09 -32.98
N THR A 507 -8.17 -11.61 -33.45
CA THR A 507 -7.09 -10.82 -34.04
C THR A 507 -6.28 -11.64 -35.06
N ASP A 508 -5.79 -11.00 -36.12
CA ASP A 508 -4.88 -11.59 -37.12
C ASP A 508 -3.43 -11.46 -36.64
N VAL A 509 -2.75 -12.58 -36.41
CA VAL A 509 -1.36 -12.60 -35.93
C VAL A 509 -0.39 -12.94 -37.07
N SER A 510 0.43 -11.99 -37.49
CA SER A 510 1.44 -12.19 -38.54
C SER A 510 2.81 -12.60 -37.98
N TYR A 511 3.57 -13.39 -38.72
CA TYR A 511 5.01 -13.61 -38.48
C TYR A 511 5.89 -12.57 -39.18
N ASP A 512 5.38 -11.96 -40.25
CA ASP A 512 6.13 -11.03 -41.08
C ASP A 512 5.85 -9.60 -40.66
N PHE A 513 6.87 -8.94 -40.12
CA PHE A 513 6.89 -7.51 -39.92
C PHE A 513 7.07 -6.83 -41.29
N GLU A 514 5.98 -6.68 -42.05
CA GLU A 514 6.03 -5.86 -43.26
C GLU A 514 6.34 -4.42 -42.84
N ARG A 515 7.50 -3.90 -43.28
CA ARG A 515 7.71 -2.45 -43.30
C ARG A 515 6.59 -1.87 -44.17
N GLU A 516 5.71 -1.06 -43.59
CA GLU A 516 4.89 -0.17 -44.40
C GLU A 516 5.85 0.74 -45.20
N ASP A 517 6.11 0.35 -46.45
CA ASP A 517 6.67 1.25 -47.44
C ASP A 517 5.68 2.40 -47.60
N THR A 518 6.07 3.57 -47.12
CA THR A 518 5.33 4.84 -47.19
C THR A 518 5.24 5.41 -48.61
N GLU A 519 5.23 4.55 -49.64
CA GLU A 519 5.22 4.96 -51.06
C GLU A 519 3.93 4.64 -51.82
N ASN A 520 2.88 4.09 -51.19
CA ASN A 520 1.68 3.67 -51.94
C ASN A 520 0.30 4.17 -51.48
N LYS A 521 0.21 5.20 -50.62
CA LYS A 521 -1.07 5.81 -50.22
C LYS A 521 -1.52 7.03 -51.04
N GLU A 522 -0.96 7.27 -52.23
CA GLU A 522 -1.44 8.34 -53.13
C GLU A 522 -2.23 7.89 -54.37
N LYS A 523 -2.49 6.59 -54.56
CA LYS A 523 -3.33 6.13 -55.69
C LYS A 523 -4.27 5.03 -55.28
N GLY A 524 -5.44 5.40 -54.75
CA GLY A 524 -6.44 4.40 -54.40
C GLY A 524 -7.79 4.96 -53.96
N ILE A 525 -8.59 5.37 -54.95
CA ILE A 525 -10.05 5.26 -54.94
C ILE A 525 -10.81 6.30 -54.08
N PHE A 526 -11.03 7.43 -54.75
CA PHE A 526 -12.34 8.09 -54.80
C PHE A 526 -13.46 7.06 -55.03
N SER A 527 -14.38 6.89 -54.08
CA SER A 527 -15.77 6.53 -54.40
C SER A 527 -16.69 6.89 -53.23
N ALA A 528 -17.76 7.59 -53.58
CA ALA A 528 -18.66 8.32 -52.71
C ALA A 528 -19.50 7.43 -51.79
N LYS A 529 -19.69 7.87 -50.53
CA LYS A 529 -21.01 8.08 -49.91
C LYS A 529 -20.88 8.56 -48.46
N MET A 530 -21.83 9.42 -48.09
CA MET A 530 -22.21 9.85 -46.74
C MET A 530 -21.35 10.93 -46.06
N LEU A 531 -21.56 12.17 -46.53
CA LEU A 531 -21.56 13.35 -45.66
C LEU A 531 -22.99 13.89 -45.58
N SER A 532 -23.62 13.70 -44.42
CA SER A 532 -24.68 14.55 -43.86
C SER A 532 -24.57 14.36 -42.35
N SER A 533 -23.85 15.18 -41.61
CA SER A 533 -24.27 16.47 -41.07
C SER A 533 -23.08 16.82 -40.16
N VAL A 534 -22.44 17.99 -40.24
CA VAL A 534 -22.75 19.13 -39.38
C VAL A 534 -22.01 20.32 -40.00
N THR A 535 -22.77 21.39 -40.13
CA THR A 535 -22.41 22.70 -40.66
C THR A 535 -21.33 23.43 -39.83
N ALA A 536 -20.37 23.99 -40.57
CA ALA A 536 -19.83 25.35 -40.47
C ALA A 536 -19.29 25.89 -39.12
N ILE A 537 -18.03 26.34 -39.12
CA ILE A 537 -17.65 27.78 -39.08
C ILE A 537 -16.10 27.93 -39.03
N GLY A 538 -15.55 28.81 -39.89
CA GLY A 538 -14.20 29.42 -39.82
C GLY A 538 -13.10 28.68 -40.59
N ILE A 539 -12.71 29.03 -41.83
CA ILE A 539 -11.99 30.26 -42.29
C ILE A 539 -10.88 30.63 -41.28
N GLY A 540 -9.59 30.65 -41.60
CA GLY A 540 -8.81 30.66 -42.84
C GLY A 540 -7.43 31.29 -42.52
N ILE A 541 -6.59 31.46 -43.54
CA ILE A 541 -5.29 32.20 -43.59
C ILE A 541 -4.06 31.28 -43.46
N VAL A 542 -3.44 30.81 -44.57
CA VAL A 542 -2.45 31.50 -45.48
C VAL A 542 -1.06 31.56 -44.82
N LEU A 543 -0.06 30.75 -45.20
CA LEU A 543 0.77 30.66 -46.43
C LEU A 543 2.17 31.31 -46.25
N ILE A 544 3.18 30.56 -46.71
CA ILE A 544 4.41 30.97 -47.43
C ILE A 544 5.68 31.36 -46.64
N GLY A 545 6.77 30.71 -47.05
CA GLY A 545 8.15 31.21 -46.97
C GLY A 545 9.19 30.11 -47.18
N ILE A 546 9.34 29.54 -48.39
CA ILE A 546 10.44 29.83 -49.35
C ILE A 546 11.84 29.86 -48.70
N LEU A 547 12.71 28.89 -49.04
CA LEU A 547 14.02 29.16 -49.67
C LEU A 547 14.75 27.86 -50.12
N ARG A 548 14.93 27.76 -51.44
CA ARG A 548 15.93 26.94 -52.13
C ARG A 548 17.32 27.58 -51.95
N ILE A 549 18.36 26.74 -51.87
CA ILE A 549 19.73 26.83 -52.46
C ILE A 549 20.41 25.51 -52.00
N GLY A 550 21.15 24.72 -52.78
CA GLY A 550 21.65 24.78 -54.14
C GLY A 550 22.54 23.54 -54.35
N VAL A 551 22.48 22.95 -55.54
CA VAL A 551 23.34 21.85 -55.98
C VAL A 551 24.58 22.44 -56.65
N VAL A 552 25.79 22.06 -56.21
CA VAL A 552 26.98 21.99 -57.08
C VAL A 552 27.88 20.82 -56.66
N CYS A 553 28.19 20.01 -57.68
CA CYS A 553 29.09 18.86 -57.78
C CYS A 553 30.44 18.96 -57.06
N SER A 554 31.00 17.81 -56.68
CA SER A 554 32.20 17.26 -57.33
C SER A 554 32.60 15.87 -56.82
N ARG A 555 32.84 14.98 -57.79
CA ARG A 555 33.43 13.65 -57.69
C ARG A 555 34.86 13.70 -57.13
N LYS A 556 35.22 12.73 -56.28
CA LYS A 556 36.48 11.98 -56.40
C LYS A 556 36.37 10.60 -55.75
N ARG A 557 36.26 9.58 -56.62
CA ARG A 557 36.55 8.17 -56.33
C ARG A 557 38.06 8.00 -56.22
N MET A 558 38.55 7.41 -55.14
CA MET A 558 39.83 6.70 -55.14
C MET A 558 39.58 5.24 -54.74
N LYS A 559 40.11 4.35 -55.59
CA LYS A 559 40.03 2.90 -55.51
C LYS A 559 40.96 2.39 -54.41
N THR A 560 40.50 1.43 -53.62
CA THR A 560 41.34 0.43 -52.94
C THR A 560 41.13 -0.91 -53.65
N GLY A 561 42.23 -1.63 -53.89
CA GLY A 561 42.17 -2.93 -54.55
C GLY A 561 43.53 -3.53 -54.81
N GLY A 562 43.93 -4.45 -53.91
CA GLY A 562 44.99 -5.43 -54.12
C GLY A 562 46.37 -5.00 -53.61
N ASN A 563 47.19 -5.86 -53.03
CA ASN A 563 47.07 -7.29 -52.80
C ASN A 563 48.26 -7.73 -51.92
N LYS A 564 48.10 -8.88 -51.26
CA LYS A 564 49.14 -9.87 -50.91
C LYS A 564 50.11 -9.62 -49.74
N ASN A 565 49.94 -10.56 -48.81
CA ASN A 565 50.95 -11.47 -48.24
C ASN A 565 51.89 -10.95 -47.16
N GLY A 566 51.95 -11.76 -46.10
CA GLY A 566 53.22 -12.12 -45.50
C GLY A 566 53.30 -11.93 -43.99
N ALA A 567 53.06 -13.03 -43.29
CA ALA A 567 53.90 -13.56 -42.21
C ALA A 567 54.21 -12.70 -40.96
N GLU A 568 53.93 -13.35 -39.84
CA GLU A 568 54.78 -13.46 -38.66
C GLU A 568 54.87 -12.33 -37.62
N SER A 569 54.41 -12.73 -36.43
CA SER A 569 55.13 -12.66 -35.15
C SER A 569 54.79 -11.53 -34.17
N ASN A 570 54.30 -12.01 -33.03
CA ASN A 570 54.74 -11.74 -31.66
C ASN A 570 54.54 -10.38 -30.97
N ASN A 571 54.18 -10.57 -29.70
CA ASN A 571 54.32 -9.73 -28.50
C ASN A 571 53.29 -8.60 -28.33
N LYS A 572 52.43 -8.70 -27.30
CA LYS A 572 52.72 -8.30 -25.89
C LYS A 572 53.17 -6.84 -25.82
N TYR A 573 52.27 -5.95 -25.40
CA TYR A 573 52.18 -5.43 -24.03
C TYR A 573 50.76 -4.93 -23.76
#